data_AF-Q5FKP5-F1
#
_entry.id   AF-Q5FKP5-F1
#
_cell.length_a   1.000
_cell.length_b   1.000
_cell.length_c   1.000
_cell.angle_alpha   90.00
_cell.angle_beta   90.00
_cell.angle_gamma   90.00
#
_symmetry.space_group_name_H-M   'P 1'
#
loop_
_entity.id
_entity.type
_entity.pdbx_description
1 polymer ?
#
loop_
_entity_poly.entity_id
_entity_poly.type
_entity_poly.pdbx_seq_one_letter_code
_entity_poly.pdbx_strand_id
1 'polypeptide(L)' 'MKINDLKEAFAEKANADNAQHMAKYMRNQFVFYGLKTPERKNIYHQFLKEEKKKKQID' A
#
# COMPACT_ATOMS: atom_id res chain seq x y z
N MET A 1 -13.27 -0.38 -8.08
CA MET A 1 -12.01 0.11 -7.47
C MET A 1 -11.97 1.63 -7.33
N LYS A 2 -12.11 2.16 -6.10
CA LYS A 2 -11.82 3.57 -5.80
C LYS A 2 -10.37 3.70 -5.34
N ILE A 3 -9.57 4.48 -6.05
CA ILE A 3 -8.13 4.62 -5.75
C ILE A 3 -7.87 5.31 -4.40
N ASN A 4 -8.86 6.05 -3.89
CA ASN A 4 -8.77 6.76 -2.62
C ASN A 4 -8.80 5.81 -1.43
N ASP A 5 -9.73 4.85 -1.40
CA ASP A 5 -9.84 3.83 -0.35
C ASP A 5 -8.52 3.03 -0.20
N LEU A 6 -7.85 2.75 -1.32
CA LEU A 6 -6.55 2.08 -1.31
C LEU A 6 -5.45 2.96 -0.72
N LYS A 7 -5.43 4.27 -1.05
CA LYS A 7 -4.48 5.23 -0.47
C LYS A 7 -4.66 5.37 1.04
N GLU A 8 -5.89 5.42 1.52
CA GLU A 8 -6.21 5.48 2.95
C GLU A 8 -5.70 4.24 3.67
N ALA A 9 -5.96 3.04 3.15
CA ALA A 9 -5.45 1.80 3.74
C ALA A 9 -3.90 1.72 3.78
N PHE A 10 -3.22 2.32 2.79
CA PHE A 10 -1.77 2.46 2.80
C PHE A 10 -1.27 3.49 3.82
N ALA A 11 -2.00 4.59 3.99
CA ALA A 11 -1.68 5.63 4.96
C ALA A 11 -1.90 5.17 6.41
N GLU A 12 -2.97 4.43 6.70
CA GLU A 12 -3.26 3.89 8.03
C GLU A 12 -2.17 2.95 8.55
N LYS A 13 -1.56 2.16 7.65
CA LYS A 13 -0.50 1.21 7.98
C LYS A 13 0.90 1.79 7.76
N ALA A 14 1.02 3.08 7.45
CA ALA A 14 2.29 3.69 7.15
C ALA A 14 3.26 3.59 8.35
N ASN A 15 4.53 3.38 8.05
CA ASN A 15 5.61 3.30 9.03
C ASN A 15 6.67 4.36 8.69
N ALA A 16 6.67 5.46 9.46
CA ALA A 16 7.56 6.60 9.21
C ALA A 16 9.05 6.24 9.31
N ASP A 17 9.43 5.34 10.21
CA ASP A 17 10.82 4.92 10.41
C ASP A 17 11.34 4.19 9.16
N ASN A 18 10.61 3.16 8.72
CA ASN A 18 10.92 2.46 7.47
C ASN A 18 10.84 3.39 6.25
N ALA A 19 9.91 4.35 6.24
CA ALA A 19 9.76 5.30 5.15
C ALA A 19 11.01 6.17 4.96
N GLN A 20 11.58 6.67 6.06
CA GLN A 20 12.83 7.44 6.03
C GLN A 20 13.98 6.61 5.47
N HIS A 21 14.11 5.35 5.91
CA HIS A 21 15.13 4.42 5.40
C HIS A 21 14.96 4.14 3.89
N MET A 22 13.73 3.91 3.43
CA MET A 22 13.42 3.66 2.03
C MET A 22 13.64 4.89 1.14
N ALA A 23 13.23 6.07 1.61
CA ALA A 23 13.49 7.33 0.92
C ALA A 23 14.99 7.55 0.76
N LYS A 24 15.77 7.38 1.84
CA LYS A 24 17.23 7.51 1.82
C LYS A 24 17.88 6.54 0.83
N TYR A 25 17.43 5.29 0.80
CA TYR A 25 17.90 4.29 -0.18
C TYR A 25 17.67 4.76 -1.63
N MET A 26 16.54 5.42 -1.90
CA MET A 26 16.21 6.02 -3.20
C MET A 26 16.71 7.46 -3.36
N ARG A 27 17.73 7.87 -2.59
CA ARG A 27 18.30 9.23 -2.59
C ARG A 27 17.26 10.35 -2.41
N ASN A 28 16.25 10.08 -1.61
CA ASN A 28 15.13 10.97 -1.28
C ASN A 28 14.34 11.48 -2.50
N GLN A 29 14.35 10.75 -3.63
CA GLN A 29 13.61 11.13 -4.84
C GLN A 29 12.11 10.81 -4.73
N PHE A 30 11.72 9.96 -3.79
CA PHE A 30 10.35 9.51 -3.63
C PHE A 30 9.96 9.47 -2.14
N VAL A 31 8.69 9.79 -1.88
CA VAL A 31 8.06 9.62 -0.57
C VAL A 31 7.49 8.22 -0.48
N PHE A 32 7.74 7.55 0.65
CA PHE A 32 7.28 6.19 0.89
C PHE A 32 6.34 6.14 2.08
N TYR A 33 5.38 5.21 2.06
CA TYR A 33 4.61 4.83 3.25
C TYR A 33 5.39 3.93 4.21
N GLY A 34 6.62 3.51 3.87
CA GLY A 34 7.45 2.65 4.74
C GLY A 34 6.99 1.20 4.86
N LEU A 35 6.12 0.76 3.95
CA LEU A 35 5.57 -0.59 3.93
C LEU A 35 6.46 -1.54 3.13
N LYS A 36 6.86 -2.65 3.76
CA LYS A 36 7.65 -3.70 3.10
C LYS A 36 6.77 -4.46 2.11
N THR A 37 7.40 -5.15 1.16
CA THR A 37 6.72 -5.96 0.14
C THR A 37 5.59 -6.86 0.68
N PRO A 38 5.77 -7.67 1.75
CA PRO A 38 4.69 -8.51 2.25
C PRO A 38 3.49 -7.72 2.79
N GLU A 39 3.72 -6.61 3.49
CA GLU A 39 2.65 -5.76 4.04
C GLU A 39 1.86 -5.10 2.91
N ARG A 40 2.57 -4.55 1.92
CA ARG A 40 1.95 -3.97 0.72
C ARG A 40 1.12 -4.99 -0.04
N LYS A 41 1.62 -6.22 -0.20
CA LYS A 41 0.91 -7.33 -0.84
C LYS A 41 -0.38 -7.67 -0.12
N ASN A 42 -0.35 -7.73 1.21
CA ASN A 42 -1.53 -8.05 2.00
C ASN A 42 -2.64 -7.01 1.84
N ILE A 43 -2.28 -5.72 1.79
CA ILE A 43 -3.25 -4.63 1.62
C ILE A 43 -4.00 -4.80 0.30
N TYR A 44 -3.34 -4.72 -0.85
CA TYR A 44 -4.06 -4.78 -2.12
C TYR A 44 -4.69 -6.16 -2.38
N HIS A 45 -4.14 -7.25 -1.83
CA HIS A 45 -4.72 -8.58 -1.99
C HIS A 45 -6.05 -8.73 -1.23
N GLN A 46 -6.21 -8.08 -0.07
CA GLN A 46 -7.51 -7.98 0.60
C GLN A 46 -8.52 -7.23 -0.27
N PHE A 47 -8.12 -6.08 -0.84
CA PHE A 47 -8.97 -5.33 -1.78
C PHE A 47 -9.37 -6.16 -3.01
N LEU A 48 -8.42 -6.87 -3.65
CA LEU A 48 -8.73 -7.72 -4.81
C LEU A 48 -9.67 -8.88 -4.46
N LYS A 49 -9.51 -9.50 -3.28
CA LYS A 49 -10.42 -10.53 -2.79
C LYS A 49 -11.84 -9.99 -2.57
N GLU A 50 -11.96 -8.79 -2.01
CA GLU A 50 -13.25 -8.14 -1.81
C GLU A 50 -13.94 -7.78 -3.13
N GLU A 51 -13.19 -7.25 -4.11
CA GLU A 51 -13.73 -6.96 -5.44
C GLU A 51 -14.15 -8.24 -6.19
N LYS A 52 -13.39 -9.34 -6.04
CA LYS A 52 -13.76 -10.65 -6.59
C LYS A 52 -15.06 -11.19 -5.96
N LYS A 53 -15.23 -11.03 -4.64
CA LYS A 53 -16.50 -11.38 -3.96
C LYS A 53 -17.67 -10.55 -4.45
N LYS A 54 -17.44 -9.28 -4.84
CA LYS A 54 -18.44 -8.38 -5.43
C LYS A 54 -18.78 -8.70 -6.90
N LYS A 55 -18.24 -9.78 -7.49
CA LYS A 55 -18.45 -10.21 -8.89
C LYS A 55 -18.13 -9.13 -9.95
N GLN A 56 -17.28 -8.16 -9.63
CA GLN A 56 -16.89 -7.10 -10.59
C GLN A 56 -15.62 -7.46 -11.41
N ILE A 57 -14.95 -8.56 -11.08
CA ILE A 57 -13.72 -9.01 -11.75
C ILE A 57 -13.82 -10.53 -11.88
N ASP A 58 -13.67 -11.04 -13.11
CA ASP A 58 -13.69 -12.47 -13.48
C ASP A 58 -12.39 -13.18 -13.03
#